data_AF-A0A2A7WVM5-F1
#
_entry.id   AF-A0A2A7WVM5-F1
#
_cell.length_a   1.000
_cell.length_b   1.000
_cell.length_c   1.000
_cell.angle_alpha   90.00
_cell.angle_beta   90.00
_cell.angle_gamma   90.00
#
_symmetry.space_group_name_H-M   'P 1'
#
loop_
_entity.id
_entity.type
_entity.pdbx_description
1 polymer ?
#
loop_
_entity_poly.entity_id
_entity_poly.type
_entity_poly.pdbx_seq_one_letter_code
_entity_poly.pdbx_strand_id
1 'polypeptide(L)'
;MDTENGIIIDIHPSAGNINDCEPFVERLNVIQEKFELDIKNVEADRGYDTAPIHHGLKKLEITCYISPIKSGTAFDTMSYREFRYNNETDSYICPKNKELPFTHLKKSKGQYSKVFSAKVKECKICPFREKCFGKSSSKRTIERPIAHELTEANRKRSKTDEYRQIQKKGEYGVKVHLGR
;
A
#
# COMPACT_ATOMS: atom_id res chain seq x y z
N MET A 1 -13.95 -14.66 -7.69
CA MET A 1 -15.36 -15.08 -7.67
C MET A 1 -16.22 -13.90 -8.08
N ASP A 2 -17.20 -14.12 -8.96
CA ASP A 2 -18.26 -13.14 -9.17
C ASP A 2 -19.22 -13.18 -7.98
N THR A 3 -19.39 -12.04 -7.32
CA THR A 3 -20.22 -11.94 -6.12
C THR A 3 -21.71 -11.82 -6.40
N GLU A 4 -22.11 -11.43 -7.61
CA GLU A 4 -23.53 -11.34 -7.95
C GLU A 4 -24.12 -12.74 -8.16
N ASN A 5 -23.41 -13.61 -8.88
CA ASN A 5 -23.92 -14.93 -9.26
C ASN A 5 -23.27 -16.09 -8.48
N GLY A 6 -22.27 -15.82 -7.62
CA GLY A 6 -21.57 -16.85 -6.85
C GLY A 6 -20.65 -17.75 -7.68
N ILE A 7 -20.21 -17.28 -8.85
CA ILE A 7 -19.46 -18.09 -9.82
C ILE A 7 -17.95 -17.99 -9.54
N ILE A 8 -17.28 -19.14 -9.49
CA ILE A 8 -15.82 -19.21 -9.48
C ILE A 8 -15.33 -19.05 -10.92
N ILE A 9 -14.73 -17.89 -11.22
CA ILE A 9 -14.26 -17.54 -12.58
C ILE A 9 -12.88 -18.17 -12.88
N ASP A 10 -12.04 -18.28 -11.86
CA ASP A 10 -10.67 -18.76 -12.01
C ASP A 10 -10.16 -19.40 -10.72
N ILE A 11 -9.31 -20.41 -10.88
CA ILE A 11 -8.55 -21.04 -9.79
C ILE A 11 -7.10 -21.15 -10.26
N HIS A 12 -6.17 -20.62 -9.46
CA HIS A 12 -4.75 -20.70 -9.76
C HIS A 12 -3.97 -21.21 -8.54
N PRO A 13 -3.60 -22.50 -8.51
CA PRO A 13 -2.72 -23.01 -7.47
C PRO A 13 -1.28 -22.54 -7.71
N SER A 14 -0.73 -21.78 -6.76
CA SER A 14 0.68 -21.38 -6.70
C SER A 14 1.47 -22.36 -5.82
N ALA A 15 2.77 -22.51 -6.10
CA ALA A 15 3.66 -23.20 -5.17
C ALA A 15 3.82 -22.36 -3.89
N GLY A 16 3.90 -22.99 -2.72
CA GLY A 16 3.90 -22.28 -1.42
C GLY A 16 5.11 -21.37 -1.15
N ASN A 17 6.10 -21.36 -2.04
CA ASN A 17 7.26 -20.46 -2.00
C ASN A 17 7.08 -19.20 -2.87
N ILE A 18 6.01 -19.14 -3.67
CA ILE A 18 5.64 -17.97 -4.47
C ILE A 18 4.78 -17.06 -3.60
N ASN A 19 5.08 -15.77 -3.60
CA ASN A 19 4.23 -14.81 -2.91
C ASN A 19 2.93 -14.65 -3.70
N ASP A 20 1.78 -14.94 -3.10
CA ASP A 20 0.47 -14.85 -3.75
C ASP A 20 0.14 -13.46 -4.33
N CYS A 21 0.89 -12.43 -3.91
CA CYS A 21 0.81 -11.09 -4.48
C CYS A 21 1.34 -10.99 -5.92
N GLU A 22 2.27 -11.86 -6.35
CA GLU A 22 2.84 -11.85 -7.70
C GLU A 22 1.82 -12.26 -8.77
N PRO A 23 1.15 -13.43 -8.68
CA PRO A 23 0.20 -13.84 -9.72
C PRO A 23 -1.08 -13.00 -9.70
N PHE A 24 -1.44 -12.36 -8.59
CA PHE A 24 -2.75 -11.74 -8.39
C PHE A 24 -3.20 -10.79 -9.51
N VAL A 25 -2.35 -9.80 -9.85
CA VAL A 25 -2.67 -8.80 -10.88
C VAL A 25 -2.70 -9.45 -12.27
N GLU A 26 -1.77 -10.37 -12.52
CA GLU A 26 -1.68 -11.09 -13.79
C GLU A 26 -2.92 -11.96 -14.02
N ARG A 27 -3.42 -12.65 -12.98
CA ARG A 27 -4.65 -13.43 -13.06
C ARG A 27 -5.86 -12.56 -13.41
N LEU A 28 -5.98 -11.38 -12.81
CA LEU A 28 -7.06 -10.45 -13.15
C LEU A 28 -7.00 -10.04 -14.62
N ASN A 29 -5.80 -9.74 -15.14
CA ASN A 29 -5.62 -9.42 -16.56
C ASN A 29 -6.05 -10.59 -17.46
N VAL A 30 -5.59 -11.80 -17.18
CA VAL A 30 -5.96 -13.01 -17.94
C VAL A 30 -7.47 -13.24 -17.92
N ILE A 31 -8.14 -13.00 -16.79
CA ILE A 31 -9.60 -13.14 -16.68
C ILE A 31 -10.31 -12.11 -17.56
N GLN A 32 -9.88 -10.84 -17.55
CA GLN A 32 -10.47 -9.81 -18.41
C GLN A 32 -10.31 -10.17 -19.89
N GLU A 33 -9.10 -10.59 -20.30
CA GLU A 33 -8.82 -10.92 -21.69
C GLU A 33 -9.55 -12.19 -22.15
N LYS A 34 -9.57 -13.24 -21.31
CA LYS A 34 -10.15 -14.54 -21.68
C LYS A 34 -11.67 -14.53 -21.74
N PHE A 35 -12.31 -13.78 -20.85
CA PHE A 35 -13.76 -13.78 -20.69
C PHE A 35 -14.41 -12.45 -21.11
N GLU A 36 -13.62 -11.51 -21.66
CA GLU A 36 -14.07 -10.18 -22.06
C GLU A 36 -14.82 -9.43 -20.94
N LEU A 37 -14.36 -9.63 -19.70
CA LEU A 37 -14.99 -9.09 -18.51
C LEU A 37 -14.40 -7.74 -18.14
N ASP A 38 -15.26 -6.73 -18.00
CA ASP A 38 -14.87 -5.42 -17.49
C ASP A 38 -14.89 -5.41 -15.95
N ILE A 39 -13.79 -5.84 -15.34
CA ILE A 39 -13.66 -5.85 -13.88
C ILE A 39 -13.44 -4.41 -13.40
N LYS A 40 -14.42 -3.83 -12.70
CA LYS A 40 -14.31 -2.47 -12.14
C LYS A 40 -13.78 -2.44 -10.72
N ASN A 41 -14.21 -3.40 -9.89
CA ASN A 41 -13.81 -3.43 -8.48
C ASN A 41 -13.30 -4.81 -8.07
N VAL A 42 -12.33 -4.82 -7.15
CA VAL A 42 -11.80 -6.04 -6.56
C VAL A 42 -11.72 -5.94 -5.04
N GLU A 43 -12.22 -6.96 -4.36
CA GLU A 43 -11.98 -7.19 -2.94
C GLU A 43 -10.96 -8.32 -2.78
N ALA A 44 -10.00 -8.12 -1.88
CA ALA A 44 -9.02 -9.13 -1.53
C ALA A 44 -8.66 -9.02 -0.04
N ASP A 45 -8.02 -10.07 0.47
CA ASP A 45 -7.60 -10.14 1.86
C ASP A 45 -6.55 -9.09 2.21
N ARG A 46 -6.45 -8.78 3.51
CA ARG A 46 -5.47 -7.81 4.05
C ARG A 46 -4.03 -8.10 3.61
N GLY A 47 -3.66 -9.35 3.36
CA GLY A 47 -2.32 -9.73 2.88
C GLY A 47 -1.95 -9.08 1.53
N TYR A 48 -2.94 -8.70 0.73
CA TYR A 48 -2.77 -8.07 -0.58
C TYR A 48 -2.62 -6.53 -0.52
N ASP A 49 -2.66 -5.90 0.67
CA ASP A 49 -2.51 -4.44 0.83
C ASP A 49 -1.05 -3.99 0.66
N THR A 50 -0.52 -4.10 -0.55
CA THR A 50 0.85 -3.76 -0.89
C THR A 50 0.89 -2.78 -2.06
N ALA A 51 1.85 -1.86 -2.07
CA ALA A 51 1.97 -0.86 -3.14
C ALA A 51 2.10 -1.47 -4.56
N PRO A 52 2.80 -2.61 -4.78
CA PRO A 52 2.86 -3.23 -6.11
C PRO A 52 1.50 -3.73 -6.60
N ILE A 53 0.68 -4.31 -5.71
CA ILE A 53 -0.69 -4.71 -6.05
C ILE A 53 -1.54 -3.51 -6.40
N HIS A 54 -1.52 -2.47 -5.55
CA HIS A 54 -2.28 -1.24 -5.83
C HIS A 54 -1.87 -0.60 -7.16
N HIS A 55 -0.57 -0.62 -7.48
CA HIS A 55 -0.05 -0.14 -8.77
C HIS A 55 -0.53 -1.00 -9.95
N GLY A 56 -0.47 -2.32 -9.82
CA GLY A 56 -0.95 -3.24 -10.84
C GLY A 56 -2.44 -3.09 -11.10
N LEU A 57 -3.26 -3.03 -10.06
CA LEU A 57 -4.71 -2.77 -10.17
C LEU A 57 -5.00 -1.42 -10.82
N LYS A 58 -4.22 -0.38 -10.47
CA LYS A 58 -4.37 0.93 -11.10
C LYS A 58 -4.09 0.91 -12.61
N LYS A 59 -3.13 0.10 -13.08
CA LYS A 59 -2.85 -0.08 -14.52
C LYS A 59 -3.99 -0.78 -15.25
N LEU A 60 -4.69 -1.69 -14.57
CA LEU A 60 -5.88 -2.38 -15.09
C LEU A 60 -7.17 -1.56 -14.89
N GLU A 61 -7.05 -0.30 -14.42
CA GLU A 61 -8.18 0.57 -14.09
C GLU A 61 -9.17 -0.02 -13.06
N ILE A 62 -8.71 -0.99 -12.28
CA ILE A 62 -9.49 -1.65 -11.23
C ILE A 62 -9.40 -0.86 -9.92
N THR A 63 -10.55 -0.59 -9.30
CA THR A 63 -10.62 -0.02 -7.95
C THR A 63 -10.57 -1.13 -6.89
N CYS A 64 -9.62 -1.03 -5.98
CA CYS A 64 -9.39 -2.03 -4.93
C CYS A 64 -10.15 -1.72 -3.62
N TYR A 65 -10.60 -2.77 -2.93
CA TYR A 65 -11.26 -2.71 -1.64
C TYR A 65 -10.57 -3.67 -0.66
N ILE A 66 -9.27 -3.44 -0.47
CA ILE A 66 -8.42 -4.30 0.36
C ILE A 66 -8.30 -3.69 1.75
N SER A 67 -8.55 -4.49 2.79
CA SER A 67 -8.45 -4.04 4.18
C SER A 67 -7.05 -3.51 4.48
N PRO A 68 -6.86 -2.21 4.83
CA PRO A 68 -5.52 -1.67 5.01
C PRO A 68 -4.78 -2.36 6.15
N ILE A 69 -3.50 -2.69 5.92
CA ILE A 69 -2.62 -3.17 6.98
C ILE A 69 -2.43 -2.04 7.99
N LYS A 70 -2.66 -2.33 9.27
CA LYS A 70 -2.29 -1.44 10.36
C LYS A 70 -0.76 -1.41 10.41
N SER A 71 -0.14 -0.50 9.66
CA SER A 71 1.30 -0.26 9.78
C SER A 71 1.58 0.36 11.15
N GLY A 72 1.85 -0.48 12.15
CA GLY A 72 2.53 -0.06 13.36
C GLY A 72 3.99 0.26 13.01
N THR A 73 4.56 1.30 13.61
CA THR A 73 6.01 1.39 13.68
C THR A 73 6.47 0.20 14.52
N ALA A 74 7.41 -0.61 14.02
CA ALA A 74 7.92 -1.79 14.74
C ALA A 74 8.56 -1.45 16.10
N PHE A 75 8.86 -0.17 16.31
CA PHE A 75 9.34 0.43 17.53
C PHE A 75 8.33 1.46 18.03
N ASP A 76 8.31 1.74 19.34
CA ASP A 76 7.54 2.84 19.95
C ASP A 76 8.11 4.21 19.55
N THR A 77 8.06 4.47 18.25
CA THR A 77 8.60 5.64 17.59
C THR A 77 7.51 6.26 16.74
N MET A 78 7.60 7.56 16.57
CA MET A 78 6.69 8.37 15.79
C MET A 78 6.42 7.73 14.43
N SER A 79 5.14 7.60 14.05
CA SER A 79 4.77 7.08 12.75
C SER A 79 5.23 8.02 11.64
N TYR A 80 5.52 7.49 10.43
CA TYR A 80 5.73 8.35 9.25
C TYR A 80 4.50 9.21 8.94
N ARG A 81 3.32 8.80 9.43
CA ARG A 81 2.04 9.50 9.23
C ARG A 81 1.97 10.85 9.94
N GLU A 82 2.82 11.07 10.94
CA GLU A 82 3.00 12.36 11.61
C GLU A 82 3.82 13.34 10.75
N PHE A 83 4.40 12.88 9.64
CA PHE A 83 5.19 13.67 8.72
C PHE A 83 4.34 14.00 7.49
N ARG A 84 4.34 15.27 7.09
CA ARG A 84 3.63 15.71 5.90
C ARG A 84 4.50 15.49 4.68
N TYR A 85 4.00 14.78 3.69
CA TYR A 85 4.66 14.64 2.40
C TYR A 85 4.41 15.88 1.53
N ASN A 86 5.47 16.44 0.95
CA ASN A 86 5.40 17.51 -0.03
C ASN A 86 5.70 16.95 -1.42
N ASN A 87 4.70 16.97 -2.30
CA ASN A 87 4.81 16.48 -3.67
C ASN A 87 5.69 17.39 -4.54
N GLU A 88 5.70 18.70 -4.28
CA GLU A 88 6.41 19.67 -5.10
C GLU A 88 7.93 19.51 -4.98
N THR A 89 8.40 19.25 -3.76
CA THR A 89 9.84 19.14 -3.45
C THR A 89 10.31 17.69 -3.31
N ASP A 90 9.42 16.70 -3.48
CA ASP A 90 9.68 15.27 -3.22
C ASP A 90 10.39 15.09 -1.85
N SER A 91 9.73 15.56 -0.78
CA SER A 91 10.30 15.54 0.56
C SER A 91 9.26 15.35 1.65
N TYR A 92 9.70 14.92 2.85
CA TYR A 92 8.85 14.90 4.03
C TYR A 92 9.16 16.07 4.95
N ILE A 93 8.13 16.62 5.59
CA ILE A 93 8.24 17.66 6.60
C ILE A 93 7.86 17.05 7.94
N CYS A 94 8.76 17.11 8.91
CA CYS A 94 8.50 16.60 10.26
C CYS A 94 7.62 17.57 11.08
N PRO A 95 7.07 17.14 12.23
CA PRO A 95 6.27 18.01 13.12
C PRO A 95 6.99 19.26 13.64
N LYS A 96 8.33 19.34 13.49
CA LYS A 96 9.14 20.53 13.81
C LYS A 96 9.52 21.35 12.58
N ASN A 97 8.79 21.19 11.48
CA ASN A 97 9.00 21.89 10.21
C ASN A 97 10.41 21.73 9.65
N LYS A 98 11.06 20.58 9.92
CA LYS A 98 12.34 20.22 9.31
C LYS A 98 12.11 19.28 8.15
N GLU A 99 12.84 19.53 7.07
CA GLU A 99 12.73 18.78 5.83
C GLU A 99 13.58 17.50 5.85
N LEU A 100 13.01 16.45 5.28
CA LEU A 100 13.63 15.17 5.00
C LEU A 100 13.61 15.02 3.46
N PRO A 101 14.64 15.51 2.76
CA PRO A 101 14.71 15.38 1.31
C PRO A 101 14.90 13.92 0.90
N PHE A 102 14.52 13.62 -0.34
CA PHE A 102 14.91 12.38 -1.01
C PHE A 102 16.43 12.20 -0.98
N THR A 103 16.88 10.96 -0.77
CA THR A 103 18.31 10.63 -0.72
C THR A 103 18.71 9.58 -1.75
N HIS A 104 18.05 8.43 -1.75
CA HIS A 104 18.38 7.33 -2.66
C HIS A 104 17.19 6.37 -2.78
N LEU A 105 17.26 5.50 -3.79
CA LEU A 105 16.39 4.35 -3.92
C LEU A 105 16.98 3.16 -3.15
N LYS A 106 16.11 2.41 -2.49
CA LYS A 106 16.44 1.15 -1.81
C LYS A 106 15.58 0.03 -2.38
N LYS A 107 16.20 -1.10 -2.70
CA LYS A 107 15.50 -2.32 -3.10
C LYS A 107 15.47 -3.29 -1.92
N SER A 108 14.29 -3.78 -1.56
CA SER A 108 14.13 -4.83 -0.54
C SER A 108 12.98 -5.75 -0.92
N LYS A 109 13.19 -7.06 -0.83
CA LYS A 109 12.17 -8.09 -1.17
C LYS A 109 11.48 -7.84 -2.52
N GLY A 110 12.27 -7.50 -3.54
CA GLY A 110 11.76 -7.20 -4.90
C GLY A 110 11.12 -5.82 -5.09
N GLN A 111 10.86 -5.07 -4.02
CA GLN A 111 10.22 -3.75 -4.07
C GLN A 111 11.24 -2.61 -3.98
N TYR A 112 11.08 -1.60 -4.84
CA TYR A 112 11.81 -0.33 -4.71
C TYR A 112 11.07 0.64 -3.78
N SER A 113 11.83 1.36 -2.96
CA SER A 113 11.35 2.43 -2.09
C SER A 113 12.26 3.64 -2.20
N LYS A 114 11.66 4.85 -2.17
CA LYS A 114 12.40 6.10 -1.99
C LYS A 114 12.73 6.27 -0.50
N VAL A 115 13.98 6.64 -0.22
CA VAL A 115 14.45 6.89 1.14
C VAL A 115 14.59 8.39 1.37
N PHE A 116 13.96 8.90 2.42
CA PHE A 116 13.98 10.29 2.84
C PHE A 116 14.67 10.39 4.19
N SER A 117 15.56 11.36 4.39
CA SER A 117 16.33 11.44 5.64
C SER A 117 16.55 12.87 6.10
N ALA A 118 16.38 13.10 7.40
CA ALA A 118 16.70 14.38 8.03
C ALA A 118 18.21 14.64 8.10
N LYS A 119 18.60 15.89 8.31
CA LYS A 119 20.00 16.23 8.62
C LYS A 119 20.34 15.78 10.06
N VAL A 120 21.45 15.05 10.22
CA VAL A 120 21.88 14.53 11.53
C VAL A 120 22.05 15.66 12.56
N LYS A 121 22.63 16.80 12.14
CA LYS A 121 22.86 17.96 13.01
C LYS A 121 21.55 18.49 13.61
N GLU A 122 20.46 18.51 12.83
CA GLU A 122 19.15 18.97 13.30
C GLU A 122 18.48 17.94 14.22
N CYS A 123 18.63 16.64 13.93
CA CYS A 123 18.10 15.59 14.79
C CYS A 123 18.87 15.42 16.10
N LYS A 124 20.15 15.79 16.15
CA LYS A 124 21.00 15.64 17.34
C LYS A 124 20.53 16.54 18.49
N ILE A 125 20.08 17.75 18.18
CA ILE A 125 19.61 18.74 19.16
C ILE A 125 18.07 18.74 19.32
N CYS A 126 17.37 17.83 18.63
CA CYS A 126 15.91 17.82 18.62
C CYS A 126 15.36 17.22 19.93
N PRO A 127 14.46 17.91 20.66
CA PRO A 127 13.90 17.40 21.91
C PRO A 127 13.01 16.16 21.73
N PHE A 128 12.56 15.87 20.51
CA PHE A 128 11.74 14.70 20.20
C PHE A 128 12.56 13.48 19.77
N ARG A 129 13.91 13.56 19.79
CA ARG A 129 14.81 12.52 19.27
C ARG A 129 14.42 11.11 19.72
N GLU A 130 14.27 10.90 21.02
CA GLU A 130 14.02 9.57 21.60
C GLU A 130 12.71 8.93 21.15
N LYS A 131 11.68 9.75 20.95
CA LYS A 131 10.37 9.31 20.45
C LYS A 131 10.30 9.32 18.91
N CYS A 132 11.25 9.96 18.23
CA CYS A 132 11.20 10.15 16.77
C CYS A 132 11.81 8.98 16.02
N PHE A 133 12.87 8.35 16.51
CA PHE A 133 13.49 7.18 15.87
C PHE A 133 14.29 6.35 16.89
N GLY A 134 14.56 5.09 16.55
CA GLY A 134 15.21 4.15 17.45
C GLY A 134 16.65 4.53 17.81
N LYS A 135 17.13 4.01 18.96
CA LYS A 135 18.45 4.32 19.55
C LYS A 135 19.64 4.03 18.61
N SER A 136 19.50 3.05 17.71
CA SER A 136 20.53 2.69 16.73
C SER A 136 20.69 3.69 15.57
N SER A 137 19.74 4.61 15.41
CA SER A 137 19.74 5.59 14.32
C SER A 137 20.27 6.96 14.80
N SER A 138 21.00 7.66 13.93
CA SER A 138 21.49 9.01 14.21
C SER A 138 20.51 10.11 13.78
N LYS A 139 19.60 9.78 12.86
CA LYS A 139 18.62 10.68 12.22
C LYS A 139 17.32 9.94 11.93
N ARG A 140 16.26 10.71 11.69
CA ARG A 140 14.99 10.18 11.18
C ARG A 140 15.14 9.83 9.69
N THR A 141 14.71 8.62 9.35
CA THR A 141 14.61 8.11 7.98
C THR A 141 13.21 7.58 7.72
N ILE A 142 12.65 7.88 6.56
CA ILE A 142 11.36 7.36 6.10
C ILE A 142 11.59 6.63 4.78
N GLU A 143 11.17 5.38 4.71
CA GLU A 143 11.13 4.60 3.48
C GLU A 143 9.69 4.66 2.93
N ARG A 144 9.53 5.23 1.73
CA ARG A 144 8.24 5.32 1.03
C ARG A 144 8.31 4.37 -0.18
N PRO A 145 7.49 3.32 -0.23
CA PRO A 145 7.38 2.49 -1.43
C PRO A 145 7.08 3.31 -2.69
N ILE A 146 7.53 2.84 -3.84
CA ILE A 146 7.04 3.38 -5.11
C ILE A 146 5.53 3.12 -5.20
N ALA A 147 4.78 4.11 -5.69
CA ALA A 147 3.32 4.11 -5.78
C ALA A 147 2.58 4.04 -4.41
N HIS A 148 3.23 4.43 -3.31
CA HIS A 148 2.63 4.41 -1.96
C HIS A 148 1.36 5.27 -1.85
N GLU A 149 1.22 6.29 -2.68
CA GLU A 149 0.03 7.14 -2.79
C GLU A 149 -1.24 6.32 -3.10
N LEU A 150 -1.12 5.19 -3.80
CA LEU A 150 -2.24 4.32 -4.12
C LEU A 150 -2.70 3.55 -2.87
N THR A 151 -1.76 3.08 -2.05
CA THR A 151 -2.06 2.49 -0.73
C THR A 151 -2.69 3.53 0.20
N GLU A 152 -2.19 4.77 0.19
CA GLU A 152 -2.78 5.87 0.95
C GLU A 152 -4.20 6.22 0.46
N ALA A 153 -4.46 6.16 -0.84
CA ALA A 153 -5.78 6.34 -1.43
C ALA A 153 -6.75 5.22 -1.01
N ASN A 154 -6.34 3.95 -1.07
CA ASN A 154 -7.13 2.83 -0.55
C ASN A 154 -7.47 3.01 0.93
N ARG A 155 -6.50 3.45 1.74
CA ARG A 155 -6.73 3.73 3.17
C ARG A 155 -7.67 4.91 3.43
N LYS A 156 -7.70 5.92 2.55
CA LYS A 156 -8.72 6.98 2.61
C LYS A 156 -10.09 6.42 2.25
N ARG A 157 -10.17 5.63 1.18
CA ARG A 157 -11.38 4.91 0.74
C ARG A 157 -11.92 3.99 1.82
N SER A 158 -11.06 3.31 2.58
CA SER A 158 -11.48 2.41 3.66
C SER A 158 -12.27 3.06 4.79
N LYS A 159 -12.38 4.39 4.80
CA LYS A 159 -13.15 5.16 5.78
C LYS A 159 -14.53 5.59 5.24
N THR A 160 -14.81 5.39 3.95
CA THR A 160 -16.10 5.75 3.35
C THR A 160 -17.14 4.68 3.63
N ASP A 161 -18.42 5.06 3.55
CA ASP A 161 -19.52 4.11 3.75
C ASP A 161 -19.65 3.13 2.58
N GLU A 162 -19.36 3.56 1.35
CA GLU A 162 -19.25 2.71 0.16
C GLU A 162 -18.32 1.51 0.41
N TYR A 163 -17.12 1.77 0.94
CA TYR A 163 -16.17 0.72 1.25
C TYR A 163 -16.72 -0.29 2.26
N ARG A 164 -17.44 0.18 3.28
CA ARG A 164 -18.05 -0.70 4.30
C ARG A 164 -19.19 -1.54 3.72
N GLN A 165 -19.95 -1.00 2.78
CA GLN A 165 -21.03 -1.73 2.12
C GLN A 165 -20.48 -2.86 1.25
N ILE A 166 -19.38 -2.60 0.55
CA ILE A 166 -18.69 -3.59 -0.29
C ILE A 166 -18.10 -4.71 0.59
N GLN A 167 -17.30 -4.37 1.62
CA GLN A 167 -16.69 -5.37 2.51
C GLN A 167 -17.68 -6.21 3.34
N LYS A 168 -18.87 -5.69 3.67
CA LYS A 168 -19.89 -6.45 4.45
C LYS A 168 -20.40 -7.70 3.74
N LYS A 169 -20.20 -7.82 2.43
CA LYS A 169 -20.60 -8.98 1.62
C LYS A 169 -19.51 -10.06 1.54
N GLY A 170 -18.41 -9.93 2.28
CA GLY A 170 -17.22 -10.78 2.18
C GLY A 170 -17.21 -12.02 3.09
N GLU A 171 -17.52 -13.20 2.55
CA GLU A 171 -16.90 -14.47 2.94
C GLU A 171 -15.61 -14.71 2.13
N TYR A 172 -14.67 -15.46 2.70
CA TYR A 172 -13.30 -15.76 2.24
C TYR A 172 -13.05 -15.74 0.70
N GLY A 173 -11.94 -15.13 0.26
CA GLY A 173 -11.43 -15.18 -1.11
C GLY A 173 -11.41 -13.84 -1.88
N VAL A 174 -10.86 -13.87 -3.10
CA VAL A 174 -10.81 -12.70 -4.00
C VAL A 174 -12.12 -12.57 -4.79
N LYS A 175 -12.74 -11.39 -4.69
CA LYS A 175 -14.02 -11.08 -5.32
C LYS A 175 -13.85 -10.00 -6.38
N VAL A 176 -14.53 -10.16 -7.51
CA VAL A 176 -14.54 -9.19 -8.62
C VAL A 176 -15.96 -8.67 -8.78
N HIS A 177 -16.10 -7.38 -9.07
CA HIS A 177 -17.36 -6.75 -9.43
C HIS A 177 -17.24 -6.22 -10.86
N LEU A 178 -18.18 -6.63 -11.71
CA LEU A 178 -18.22 -6.29 -13.12
C LEU A 178 -18.88 -4.93 -13.33
N GLY A 179 -18.37 -4.14 -14.27
CA GLY A 179 -19.06 -2.97 -14.81
C GLY A 179 -20.17 -3.46 -15.75
N ARG A 180 -21.40 -3.02 -15.51
CA ARG A 180 -22.49 -3.17 -16.49
C ARG A 180 -22.40 -2.10 -17.57
#